data_AF-E3LKT9-F1
#
_entry.id   AF-E3LKT9-F1
#
_cell.length_a   1.000
_cell.length_b   1.000
_cell.length_c   1.000
_cell.angle_alpha   90.00
_cell.angle_beta   90.00
_cell.angle_gamma   90.00
#
_symmetry.space_group_name_H-M   'P 1'
#
loop_
_entity.id
_entity.type
_entity.pdbx_description
1 polymer ?
#
loop_
_entity_poly.entity_id
_entity_poly.type
_entity_poly.pdbx_seq_one_letter_code
_entity_poly.pdbx_strand_id
1 'polypeptide(L)'
;MSAPVQCPIHPDVHLIEDHRAGDLVCPACGLVVGDRLVDVGTEWRSFSNERSGNDPSRVGAPENPLLSGGDLSTTIAVGFGGSDSDNSLANAQRKSMNNTDRQMTAAMSLIREMSERIHLPRNIQENASRIFKDVLDSRALRGKNNEAQAAACLYIACRKDGVPRTFKEICAVSRVSKKEIGRCFKIIIRNLETNLEQITSADFMSRFCGNLYLPNSIQAAATRIAKRAVDMDLVAGRTPISIAAAAIYMASQASGEKRSAKEIGDVAGAAEITVRQTYKLLYPKAAELFPEDFRFVTPIDALPNS
;
A
#
# COMPACT_ATOMS: atom_id res chain seq x y z
N MET A 1 -33.12 -1.96 -18.14
CA MET A 1 -32.08 -2.35 -19.11
C MET A 1 -32.73 -2.38 -20.46
N SER A 2 -32.50 -1.37 -21.30
CA SER A 2 -32.94 -1.37 -22.70
C SER A 2 -32.18 -2.46 -23.46
N ALA A 3 -32.84 -3.10 -24.43
CA ALA A 3 -32.22 -4.13 -25.26
C ALA A 3 -30.97 -3.58 -25.99
N PRO A 4 -29.92 -4.39 -26.22
CA PRO A 4 -28.75 -3.96 -26.98
C PRO A 4 -29.19 -3.59 -28.41
N VAL A 5 -28.72 -2.44 -28.89
CA VAL A 5 -28.99 -1.96 -30.26
C VAL A 5 -28.35 -2.94 -31.24
N GLN A 6 -29.11 -3.45 -32.20
CA GLN A 6 -28.68 -4.44 -33.19
C GLN A 6 -29.14 -4.04 -34.59
N CYS A 7 -28.38 -4.44 -35.60
CA CYS A 7 -28.77 -4.22 -36.99
C CYS A 7 -29.89 -5.21 -37.39
N PRO A 8 -31.02 -4.75 -37.96
CA PRO A 8 -32.13 -5.61 -38.36
C PRO A 8 -31.78 -6.59 -39.49
N ILE A 9 -30.72 -6.29 -40.26
CA ILE A 9 -30.27 -7.12 -41.39
C ILE A 9 -29.16 -8.09 -40.96
N HIS A 10 -28.30 -7.65 -40.03
CA HIS A 10 -27.12 -8.38 -39.58
C HIS A 10 -27.05 -8.38 -38.05
N PRO A 11 -27.84 -9.23 -37.36
CA PRO A 11 -27.97 -9.21 -35.91
C PRO A 11 -26.66 -9.57 -35.18
N ASP A 12 -25.78 -10.35 -35.82
CA ASP A 12 -24.54 -10.87 -35.23
C ASP A 12 -23.31 -9.96 -35.43
N VAL A 13 -23.46 -8.84 -36.14
CA VAL A 13 -22.33 -7.96 -36.48
C VAL A 13 -22.12 -6.89 -35.42
N HIS A 14 -20.86 -6.73 -34.97
CA HIS A 14 -20.47 -5.65 -34.08
C HIS A 14 -20.61 -4.29 -34.77
N LEU A 15 -21.35 -3.38 -34.15
CA LEU A 15 -21.58 -2.03 -34.65
C LEU A 15 -20.35 -1.14 -34.38
N ILE A 16 -20.06 -0.21 -35.29
CA ILE A 16 -18.96 0.75 -35.14
C ILE A 16 -19.55 2.08 -34.67
N GLU A 17 -18.94 2.67 -33.65
CA GLU A 17 -19.28 4.02 -33.17
C GLU A 17 -18.48 5.06 -33.98
N ASP A 18 -19.18 5.88 -34.76
CA ASP A 18 -18.60 7.07 -35.38
C ASP A 18 -18.78 8.27 -34.44
N HIS A 19 -17.77 8.53 -33.62
CA HIS A 19 -17.77 9.65 -32.67
C HIS A 19 -17.83 11.04 -33.34
N ARG A 20 -17.49 11.18 -34.64
CA ARG A 20 -17.55 12.48 -35.32
C ARG A 20 -18.97 12.84 -35.73
N ALA A 21 -19.72 11.84 -36.21
CA ALA A 21 -21.13 12.00 -36.56
C ALA A 21 -22.05 11.83 -35.35
N GLY A 22 -21.59 11.09 -34.32
CA GLY A 22 -22.42 10.68 -33.18
C GLY A 22 -23.33 9.51 -33.53
N ASP A 23 -22.89 8.60 -34.40
CA ASP A 23 -23.72 7.54 -34.97
C ASP A 23 -23.18 6.13 -34.68
N LEU A 24 -24.08 5.16 -34.57
CA LEU A 24 -23.77 3.73 -34.56
C LEU A 24 -24.03 3.14 -35.94
N VAL A 25 -22.99 2.63 -36.59
CA VAL A 25 -23.03 2.17 -37.99
C VAL A 25 -22.75 0.68 -38.07
N CYS A 26 -23.57 -0.05 -38.83
CA CYS A 26 -23.29 -1.44 -39.17
C CYS A 26 -22.22 -1.53 -40.28
N PRO A 27 -21.06 -2.16 -40.07
CA PRO A 27 -20.01 -2.24 -41.09
C PRO A 27 -20.39 -3.11 -42.30
N ALA A 28 -21.32 -4.05 -42.15
CA ALA A 28 -21.71 -4.97 -43.22
C ALA A 28 -22.68 -4.36 -44.25
N CYS A 29 -23.51 -3.40 -43.85
CA CYS A 29 -24.51 -2.77 -44.72
C CYS A 29 -24.50 -1.25 -44.74
N GLY A 30 -23.69 -0.60 -43.89
CA GLY A 30 -23.64 0.86 -43.78
C GLY A 30 -24.86 1.50 -43.10
N LEU A 31 -25.79 0.71 -42.57
CA LEU A 31 -26.99 1.23 -41.92
C LEU A 31 -26.64 1.89 -40.58
N VAL A 32 -27.11 3.12 -40.37
CA VAL A 32 -27.09 3.80 -39.08
C VAL A 32 -28.22 3.22 -38.23
N VAL A 33 -27.87 2.58 -37.11
CA VAL A 33 -28.81 1.89 -36.22
C VAL A 33 -29.09 2.67 -34.93
N GLY A 34 -28.26 3.67 -34.63
CA GLY A 34 -28.50 4.64 -33.57
C GLY A 34 -27.93 5.98 -33.99
N ASP A 35 -28.75 7.03 -33.96
CA ASP A 35 -28.35 8.41 -34.18
C ASP A 35 -28.21 9.15 -32.85
N ARG A 36 -27.39 10.20 -32.82
CA ARG A 36 -27.21 11.11 -31.65
C ARG A 36 -26.73 10.38 -30.39
N LEU A 37 -25.70 9.57 -30.55
CA LEU A 37 -25.01 8.93 -29.44
C LEU A 37 -24.45 10.03 -28.51
N VAL A 38 -24.94 10.01 -27.27
CA VAL A 38 -24.45 10.92 -26.23
C VAL A 38 -23.12 10.38 -25.73
N ASP A 39 -22.06 11.15 -25.89
CA ASP A 39 -20.78 10.84 -25.26
C ASP A 39 -20.91 11.08 -23.74
N VAL A 40 -20.94 9.99 -22.98
CA VAL A 40 -20.88 10.00 -21.50
C VAL A 40 -19.45 10.10 -20.98
N GLY A 41 -18.48 10.16 -21.90
CA GLY A 41 -17.10 10.52 -21.62
C GLY A 41 -17.02 11.88 -20.93
N THR A 42 -15.94 12.05 -20.16
CA THR A 42 -15.74 13.32 -19.46
C THR A 42 -15.24 14.36 -20.45
N GLU A 43 -16.00 15.42 -20.65
CA GLU A 43 -15.54 16.61 -21.36
C GLU A 43 -14.50 17.36 -20.49
N TRP A 44 -13.26 16.86 -20.41
CA TRP A 44 -12.17 17.52 -19.66
C TRP A 44 -11.72 18.85 -20.27
N ARG A 45 -12.32 19.27 -21.40
CA ARG A 45 -12.00 20.51 -22.08
C ARG A 45 -12.98 21.60 -21.68
N SER A 46 -12.68 22.28 -20.59
CA SER A 46 -13.23 23.62 -20.35
C SER A 46 -12.66 24.56 -21.42
N PHE A 47 -13.51 25.12 -22.29
CA PHE A 47 -13.10 26.14 -23.27
C PHE A 47 -12.69 27.47 -22.60
N SER A 48 -12.82 27.59 -21.28
CA SER A 48 -12.24 28.69 -20.52
C SER A 48 -10.73 28.51 -20.43
N ASN A 49 -9.99 29.43 -21.04
CA ASN A 49 -8.54 29.61 -20.91
C ASN A 49 -8.13 30.05 -19.47
N GLU A 50 -9.01 29.86 -18.48
CA GLU A 50 -8.84 30.25 -17.11
C GLU A 50 -8.05 29.17 -16.37
N ARG A 51 -6.83 29.52 -15.95
CA ARG A 51 -5.98 28.71 -15.07
C ARG A 51 -6.56 28.50 -13.67
N SER A 52 -7.80 28.93 -13.43
CA SER A 52 -8.49 28.74 -12.15
C SER A 52 -9.22 27.41 -12.22
N GLY A 53 -9.02 26.54 -11.21
CA GLY A 53 -9.61 25.20 -11.14
C GLY A 53 -11.13 25.16 -10.95
N ASN A 54 -11.85 26.16 -11.49
CA ASN A 54 -13.28 26.30 -11.43
C ASN A 54 -13.82 25.98 -12.84
N ASP A 55 -14.26 24.73 -13.03
CA ASP A 55 -14.89 24.29 -14.28
C ASP A 55 -16.39 24.59 -14.20
N PRO A 56 -16.90 25.64 -14.88
CA PRO A 56 -18.31 26.00 -14.83
C PRO A 56 -19.22 24.98 -15.54
N SER A 57 -18.65 24.05 -16.32
CA SER A 57 -19.40 22.99 -17.01
C SER A 57 -19.58 21.75 -16.14
N ARG A 58 -18.80 21.62 -15.05
CA ARG A 58 -18.88 20.49 -14.13
C ARG A 58 -20.14 20.59 -13.27
N VAL A 59 -21.16 19.83 -13.64
CA VAL A 59 -22.43 19.71 -12.91
C VAL A 59 -22.41 18.70 -11.75
N GLY A 60 -21.28 18.01 -11.52
CA GLY A 60 -21.13 17.02 -10.45
C GLY A 60 -19.68 16.77 -10.03
N ALA A 61 -19.46 16.52 -8.73
CA ALA A 61 -18.16 16.10 -8.20
C ALA A 61 -17.91 14.61 -8.51
N PRO A 62 -16.65 14.15 -8.58
CA PRO A 62 -16.36 12.73 -8.72
C PRO A 62 -16.74 11.98 -7.44
N GLU A 63 -17.49 10.88 -7.60
CA GLU A 63 -17.95 10.09 -6.47
C GLU A 63 -16.83 9.37 -5.76
N ASN A 64 -16.92 9.34 -4.42
CA ASN A 64 -16.05 8.50 -3.63
C ASN A 64 -16.78 7.20 -3.23
N PRO A 65 -16.53 6.07 -3.93
CA PRO A 65 -17.22 4.81 -3.68
C PRO A 65 -16.93 4.22 -2.29
N LEU A 66 -15.96 4.78 -1.57
CA LEU A 66 -15.63 4.39 -0.21
C LEU A 66 -16.61 4.92 0.83
N LEU A 67 -17.42 5.93 0.52
CA LEU A 67 -18.47 6.41 1.44
C LEU A 67 -19.77 5.63 1.20
N SER A 68 -20.53 5.34 2.25
CA SER A 68 -21.75 4.52 2.18
C SER A 68 -22.96 5.29 1.61
N GLY A 69 -22.83 6.61 1.43
CA GLY A 69 -23.93 7.52 1.12
C GLY A 69 -24.02 8.02 -0.32
N GLY A 70 -23.18 7.52 -1.25
CA GLY A 70 -23.24 7.85 -2.69
C GLY A 70 -23.58 9.32 -2.94
N ASP A 71 -22.70 10.23 -2.53
CA ASP A 71 -22.67 11.65 -2.91
C ASP A 71 -23.96 12.50 -2.77
N LEU A 72 -25.02 12.01 -2.11
CA LEU A 72 -26.27 12.76 -1.89
C LEU A 72 -26.14 13.88 -0.84
N SER A 73 -24.95 14.06 -0.25
CA SER A 73 -24.68 15.10 0.74
C SER A 73 -23.59 16.05 0.25
N THR A 74 -23.86 17.35 0.29
CA THR A 74 -22.83 18.39 0.12
C THR A 74 -22.11 18.64 1.45
N THR A 75 -21.03 19.42 1.46
CA THR A 75 -20.39 19.90 2.71
C THR A 75 -20.39 21.42 2.71
N ILE A 76 -20.89 22.04 3.77
CA ILE A 76 -20.83 23.49 3.97
C ILE A 76 -19.49 23.81 4.64
N ALA A 77 -18.61 24.50 3.91
CA ALA A 77 -17.37 25.06 4.43
C ALA A 77 -17.56 26.57 4.68
N VAL A 78 -17.08 27.05 5.82
CA VAL A 78 -17.14 28.49 6.17
C VAL A 78 -15.82 29.13 5.76
N GLY A 79 -15.88 30.10 4.85
CA GLY A 79 -14.73 30.86 4.36
C GLY A 79 -14.25 31.93 5.36
N PHE A 80 -13.14 32.58 5.00
CA PHE A 80 -12.63 33.71 5.78
C PHE A 80 -13.63 34.87 5.77
N GLY A 81 -14.06 35.35 6.94
CA GLY A 81 -15.11 36.37 7.08
C GLY A 81 -16.55 35.82 7.22
N GLY A 82 -16.72 34.51 7.39
CA GLY A 82 -18.04 33.89 7.59
C GLY A 82 -18.75 34.33 8.87
N SER A 83 -20.08 34.36 8.83
CA SER A 83 -20.92 34.77 9.95
C SER A 83 -21.06 33.66 11.01
N ASP A 84 -21.51 34.02 12.21
CA ASP A 84 -21.78 33.04 13.27
C ASP A 84 -22.91 32.06 12.86
N SER A 85 -23.84 32.51 12.02
CA SER A 85 -24.89 31.65 11.46
C SER A 85 -24.34 30.59 10.51
N ASP A 86 -23.33 30.94 9.69
CA ASP A 86 -22.67 30.00 8.78
C ASP A 86 -21.89 28.92 9.57
N ASN A 87 -21.23 29.34 10.65
CA ASN A 87 -20.56 28.42 11.59
C ASN A 87 -21.56 27.48 12.27
N SER A 88 -22.72 28.00 12.68
CA SER A 88 -23.79 27.20 13.28
C SER A 88 -24.33 26.14 12.30
N LEU A 89 -24.58 26.54 11.05
CA LEU A 89 -25.03 25.65 9.97
C LEU A 89 -24.00 24.55 9.66
N ALA A 90 -22.72 24.92 9.48
CA ALA A 90 -21.64 23.96 9.25
C ALA A 90 -21.48 22.98 10.44
N ASN A 91 -21.68 23.45 11.67
CA ASN A 91 -21.65 22.60 12.86
C ASN A 91 -22.86 21.66 12.94
N ALA A 92 -24.06 22.13 12.60
CA ALA A 92 -25.25 21.29 12.54
C ALA A 92 -25.11 20.17 11.50
N GLN A 93 -24.58 20.49 10.31
CA GLN A 93 -24.34 19.50 9.27
C GLN A 93 -23.31 18.44 9.69
N ARG A 94 -22.21 18.85 10.32
CA ARG A 94 -21.20 17.91 10.86
C ARG A 94 -21.79 16.96 11.91
N LYS A 95 -22.84 17.36 12.63
CA LYS A 95 -23.57 16.49 13.57
C LYS A 95 -24.54 15.53 12.88
N SER A 96 -25.06 15.92 11.73
CA SER A 96 -26.00 15.09 10.93
C SER A 96 -25.32 14.02 10.09
N MET A 97 -23.98 14.03 9.98
CA MET A 97 -23.24 13.02 9.22
C MET A 97 -23.42 11.62 9.82
N ASN A 98 -23.59 10.63 8.95
CA ASN A 98 -23.62 9.23 9.33
C ASN A 98 -22.33 8.84 10.10
N ASN A 99 -22.49 8.09 11.19
CA ASN A 99 -21.38 7.70 12.05
C ASN A 99 -20.36 6.81 11.31
N THR A 100 -20.82 5.96 10.41
CA THR A 100 -19.97 5.11 9.56
C THR A 100 -19.08 5.96 8.65
N ASP A 101 -19.67 6.91 7.92
CA ASP A 101 -18.93 7.80 7.01
C ASP A 101 -17.97 8.72 7.78
N ARG A 102 -18.34 9.17 8.97
CA ARG A 102 -17.44 9.94 9.85
C ARG A 102 -16.23 9.11 10.27
N GLN A 103 -16.42 7.84 10.63
CA GLN A 103 -15.33 6.93 10.97
C GLN A 103 -14.45 6.65 9.75
N MET A 104 -15.05 6.47 8.58
CA MET A 104 -14.33 6.26 7.32
C MET A 104 -13.45 7.47 6.96
N THR A 105 -14.00 8.68 6.97
CA THR A 105 -13.25 9.92 6.68
C THR A 105 -12.11 10.16 7.68
N ALA A 106 -12.35 9.88 8.96
CA ALA A 106 -11.31 9.95 9.99
C ALA A 106 -10.19 8.91 9.75
N ALA A 107 -10.56 7.68 9.40
CA ALA A 107 -9.60 6.62 9.09
C ALA A 107 -8.80 6.91 7.83
N MET A 108 -9.43 7.41 6.77
CA MET A 108 -8.74 7.82 5.53
C MET A 108 -7.68 8.90 5.82
N SER A 109 -8.02 9.89 6.64
CA SER A 109 -7.07 10.94 7.06
C SER A 109 -5.88 10.35 7.85
N LEU A 110 -6.14 9.41 8.78
CA LEU A 110 -5.09 8.73 9.56
C LEU A 110 -4.20 7.82 8.70
N ILE A 111 -4.80 7.05 7.79
CA ILE A 111 -4.07 6.20 6.83
C ILE A 111 -3.16 7.08 5.99
N ARG A 112 -3.68 8.19 5.47
CA ARG A 112 -2.91 9.17 4.70
C ARG A 112 -1.74 9.72 5.51
N GLU A 113 -1.98 10.23 6.71
CA GLU A 113 -0.93 10.77 7.59
C GLU A 113 0.17 9.73 7.86
N MET A 114 -0.20 8.50 8.25
CA MET A 114 0.77 7.43 8.49
C MET A 114 1.54 7.08 7.23
N SER A 115 0.86 6.99 6.09
CA SER A 115 1.45 6.61 4.81
C SER A 115 2.44 7.64 4.26
N GLU A 116 2.15 8.93 4.44
CA GLU A 116 3.03 10.03 4.02
C GLU A 116 4.33 10.02 4.82
N ARG A 117 4.27 9.73 6.13
CA ARG A 117 5.47 9.63 7.01
C ARG A 117 6.45 8.53 6.63
N ILE A 118 5.97 7.43 6.03
CA ILE A 118 6.81 6.31 5.53
C ILE A 118 6.86 6.25 4.00
N HIS A 119 6.46 7.34 3.34
CA HIS A 119 6.52 7.53 1.88
C HIS A 119 5.90 6.37 1.09
N LEU A 120 4.73 5.90 1.51
CA LEU A 120 4.00 4.86 0.79
C LEU A 120 3.25 5.43 -0.43
N PRO A 121 3.24 4.70 -1.57
CA PRO A 121 2.51 5.10 -2.76
C PRO A 121 0.99 5.16 -2.51
N ARG A 122 0.31 6.02 -3.27
CA ARG A 122 -1.14 6.26 -3.17
C ARG A 122 -1.97 4.97 -3.34
N ASN A 123 -1.55 4.04 -4.20
CA ASN A 123 -2.22 2.75 -4.38
C ASN A 123 -2.38 1.98 -3.04
N ILE A 124 -1.33 1.94 -2.22
CA ILE A 124 -1.39 1.27 -0.89
C ILE A 124 -2.36 2.00 0.04
N GLN A 125 -2.45 3.33 -0.04
CA GLN A 125 -3.38 4.12 0.77
C GLN A 125 -4.84 3.83 0.40
N GLU A 126 -5.11 3.71 -0.90
CA GLU A 126 -6.43 3.39 -1.43
C GLU A 126 -6.81 1.94 -1.08
N ASN A 127 -5.90 0.99 -1.21
CA ASN A 127 -6.09 -0.41 -0.82
C ASN A 127 -6.33 -0.54 0.70
N ALA A 128 -5.57 0.18 1.53
CA ALA A 128 -5.78 0.23 2.97
C ALA A 128 -7.16 0.81 3.33
N SER A 129 -7.59 1.85 2.63
CA SER A 129 -8.91 2.47 2.84
C SER A 129 -10.04 1.52 2.43
N ARG A 130 -9.88 0.76 1.34
CA ARG A 130 -10.83 -0.28 0.92
C ARG A 130 -10.96 -1.38 1.97
N ILE A 131 -9.82 -1.91 2.45
CA ILE A 131 -9.81 -2.93 3.51
C ILE A 131 -10.49 -2.39 4.79
N PHE A 132 -10.24 -1.12 5.14
CA PHE A 132 -10.90 -0.51 6.29
C PHE A 132 -12.42 -0.43 6.13
N LYS A 133 -12.92 -0.11 4.92
CA LYS A 133 -14.35 -0.14 4.61
C LYS A 133 -14.94 -1.53 4.82
N ASP A 134 -14.32 -2.57 4.27
CA ASP A 134 -14.77 -3.95 4.42
C ASP A 134 -14.84 -4.39 5.91
N VAL A 135 -13.87 -3.95 6.71
CA VAL A 135 -13.82 -4.20 8.16
C VAL A 135 -14.91 -3.44 8.92
N LEU A 136 -15.24 -2.22 8.47
CA LEU A 136 -16.29 -1.41 9.07
C LEU A 136 -17.67 -1.98 8.78
N ASP A 137 -17.91 -2.41 7.54
CA ASP A 137 -19.18 -3.00 7.09
C ASP A 137 -19.45 -4.36 7.74
N SER A 138 -18.41 -5.20 7.92
CA SER A 138 -18.50 -6.46 8.65
C SER A 138 -18.66 -6.29 10.18
N ARG A 139 -18.53 -5.06 10.70
CA ARG A 139 -18.59 -4.71 12.14
C ARG A 139 -17.65 -5.52 13.04
N ALA A 140 -16.60 -6.13 12.47
CA ALA A 140 -15.72 -7.06 13.15
C ALA A 140 -14.89 -6.44 14.29
N LEU A 141 -14.62 -5.13 14.20
CA LEU A 141 -13.77 -4.40 15.15
C LEU A 141 -14.53 -3.36 15.98
N ARG A 142 -15.85 -3.50 16.13
CA ARG A 142 -16.67 -2.55 16.88
C ARG A 142 -16.13 -2.36 18.31
N GLY A 143 -15.88 -1.11 18.69
CA GLY A 143 -15.39 -0.74 20.03
C GLY A 143 -13.87 -0.82 20.22
N LYS A 144 -13.09 -1.12 19.18
CA LYS A 144 -11.62 -0.97 19.20
C LYS A 144 -11.20 0.43 18.76
N ASN A 145 -10.00 0.85 19.15
CA ASN A 145 -9.44 2.14 18.75
C ASN A 145 -9.36 2.26 17.22
N ASN A 146 -10.01 3.27 16.64
CA ASN A 146 -10.04 3.50 15.19
C ASN A 146 -8.62 3.65 14.59
N GLU A 147 -7.69 4.25 15.32
CA GLU A 147 -6.30 4.39 14.87
C GLU A 147 -5.60 3.02 14.79
N ALA A 148 -5.90 2.11 15.73
CA ALA A 148 -5.36 0.76 15.72
C ALA A 148 -5.89 -0.07 14.55
N GLN A 149 -7.16 0.13 14.22
CA GLN A 149 -7.80 -0.50 13.06
C GLN A 149 -7.19 0.02 11.75
N ALA A 150 -7.03 1.34 11.62
CA ALA A 150 -6.39 1.98 10.47
C ALA A 150 -4.94 1.50 10.27
N ALA A 151 -4.15 1.45 11.34
CA ALA A 151 -2.77 0.97 11.30
C ALA A 151 -2.67 -0.52 10.89
N ALA A 152 -3.61 -1.36 11.36
CA ALA A 152 -3.67 -2.76 10.97
C ALA A 152 -4.08 -2.93 9.49
N CYS A 153 -5.03 -2.13 8.99
CA CYS A 153 -5.42 -2.14 7.58
C CYS A 153 -4.25 -1.70 6.67
N LEU A 154 -3.51 -0.67 7.08
CA LEU A 154 -2.30 -0.22 6.36
C LEU A 154 -1.23 -1.31 6.31
N TYR A 155 -1.01 -2.02 7.42
CA TYR A 155 -0.09 -3.17 7.47
C TYR A 155 -0.50 -4.28 6.51
N ILE A 156 -1.80 -4.62 6.45
CA ILE A 156 -2.33 -5.65 5.55
C ILE A 156 -2.18 -5.22 4.09
N ALA A 157 -2.51 -3.97 3.76
CA ALA A 157 -2.35 -3.43 2.41
C ALA A 157 -0.89 -3.49 1.92
N CYS A 158 0.05 -3.08 2.77
CA CYS A 158 1.49 -3.17 2.43
C CYS A 158 1.93 -4.62 2.13
N ARG A 159 1.35 -5.60 2.82
CA ARG A 159 1.67 -7.02 2.62
C ARG A 159 0.99 -7.60 1.38
N LYS A 160 -0.22 -7.15 1.03
CA LYS A 160 -0.90 -7.54 -0.22
C LYS A 160 -0.19 -7.02 -1.45
N ASP A 161 0.37 -5.81 -1.37
CA ASP A 161 1.07 -5.16 -2.49
C ASP A 161 2.54 -5.62 -2.62
N GLY A 162 2.95 -6.69 -1.93
CA GLY A 162 4.30 -7.26 -2.03
C GLY A 162 5.42 -6.41 -1.41
N VAL A 163 5.09 -5.38 -0.63
CA VAL A 163 6.06 -4.49 0.03
C VAL A 163 5.87 -4.47 1.55
N PRO A 164 5.96 -5.64 2.22
CA PRO A 164 5.62 -5.76 3.62
C PRO A 164 6.41 -4.79 4.51
N ARG A 165 5.69 -4.09 5.38
CA ARG A 165 6.26 -3.30 6.48
C ARG A 165 6.29 -4.16 7.73
N THR A 166 7.27 -3.96 8.59
CA THR A 166 7.33 -4.59 9.91
C THR A 166 6.32 -3.93 10.84
N PHE A 167 5.87 -4.66 11.86
CA PHE A 167 5.04 -4.07 12.91
C PHE A 167 5.73 -2.90 13.63
N LYS A 168 7.08 -2.89 13.69
CA LYS A 168 7.82 -1.80 14.32
C LYS A 168 7.76 -0.53 13.47
N GLU A 169 7.89 -0.63 12.15
CA GLU A 169 7.75 0.52 11.23
C GLU A 169 6.35 1.14 11.32
N ILE A 170 5.28 0.33 11.30
CA ILE A 170 3.91 0.83 11.42
C ILE A 170 3.66 1.42 12.82
N CYS A 171 4.16 0.77 13.87
CA CYS A 171 4.07 1.27 15.24
C CYS A 171 4.80 2.62 15.40
N ALA A 172 5.90 2.86 14.69
CA ALA A 172 6.67 4.09 14.79
C ALA A 172 5.95 5.30 14.17
N VAL A 173 5.09 5.10 13.15
CA VAL A 173 4.28 6.17 12.56
C VAL A 173 2.92 6.36 13.21
N SER A 174 2.44 5.36 13.95
CA SER A 174 1.17 5.40 14.68
C SER A 174 1.36 5.78 16.16
N ARG A 175 0.28 6.18 16.84
CA ARG A 175 0.26 6.38 18.31
C ARG A 175 -0.12 5.11 19.08
N VAL A 176 -0.19 3.97 18.39
CA VAL A 176 -0.74 2.71 18.91
C VAL A 176 0.37 1.72 19.20
N SER A 177 0.20 0.94 20.28
CA SER A 177 1.15 -0.11 20.65
C SER A 177 1.19 -1.27 19.65
N LYS A 178 2.38 -1.85 19.43
CA LYS A 178 2.57 -3.07 18.62
C LYS A 178 1.61 -4.21 18.99
N LYS A 179 1.33 -4.40 20.28
CA LYS A 179 0.43 -5.46 20.77
C LYS A 179 -1.00 -5.26 20.27
N GLU A 180 -1.46 -4.02 20.23
CA GLU A 180 -2.81 -3.68 19.80
C GLU A 180 -2.99 -3.78 18.29
N ILE A 181 -2.01 -3.31 17.50
CA ILE A 181 -1.97 -3.50 16.05
C ILE A 181 -2.02 -5.01 15.72
N GLY A 182 -1.21 -5.82 16.42
CA GLY A 182 -1.19 -7.28 16.23
C GLY A 182 -2.51 -7.97 16.59
N ARG A 183 -3.27 -7.48 17.59
CA ARG A 183 -4.61 -8.00 17.89
C ARG A 183 -5.60 -7.67 16.79
N CYS A 184 -5.63 -6.42 16.32
CA CYS A 184 -6.53 -5.98 15.25
C CYS A 184 -6.22 -6.75 13.96
N PHE A 185 -4.95 -6.90 13.60
CA PHE A 185 -4.50 -7.71 12.47
C PHE A 185 -5.08 -9.13 12.48
N LYS A 186 -4.97 -9.86 13.61
CA LYS A 186 -5.50 -11.23 13.72
C LYS A 186 -7.02 -11.30 13.52
N ILE A 187 -7.75 -10.30 14.03
CA ILE A 187 -9.21 -10.25 13.90
C ILE A 187 -9.59 -9.96 12.45
N ILE A 188 -8.92 -9.02 11.79
CA ILE A 188 -9.20 -8.65 10.39
C ILE A 188 -8.97 -9.85 9.47
N ILE A 189 -7.83 -10.54 9.62
CA ILE A 189 -7.53 -11.71 8.78
C ILE A 189 -8.52 -12.85 8.98
N ARG A 190 -8.96 -13.07 10.23
CA ARG A 190 -9.99 -14.07 10.53
C ARG A 190 -11.35 -13.70 9.95
N ASN A 191 -11.70 -12.41 9.93
CA ASN A 191 -13.01 -11.95 9.49
C ASN A 191 -13.13 -11.84 7.96
N LEU A 192 -12.10 -11.32 7.30
CA LEU A 192 -12.07 -11.16 5.84
C LEU A 192 -11.61 -12.43 5.10
N GLU A 193 -11.37 -13.53 5.83
CA GLU A 193 -10.86 -14.82 5.31
C GLU A 193 -9.72 -14.66 4.29
N THR A 194 -8.89 -13.65 4.52
CA THR A 194 -7.88 -13.24 3.55
C THR A 194 -6.61 -14.05 3.78
N ASN A 195 -6.23 -14.84 2.78
CA ASN A 195 -4.93 -15.48 2.76
C ASN A 195 -3.84 -14.43 2.46
N LEU A 196 -2.86 -14.32 3.35
CA LEU A 196 -1.68 -13.47 3.14
C LEU A 196 -0.45 -14.33 2.90
N GLU A 197 0.28 -14.01 1.85
CA GLU A 197 1.54 -14.65 1.51
C GLU A 197 2.55 -14.55 2.66
N GLN A 198 3.34 -15.62 2.85
CA GLN A 198 4.36 -15.65 3.89
C GLN A 198 5.46 -14.63 3.58
N ILE A 199 5.82 -13.84 4.60
CA ILE A 199 6.86 -12.82 4.45
C ILE A 199 8.21 -13.51 4.37
N THR A 200 9.01 -13.15 3.35
CA THR A 200 10.35 -13.68 3.15
C THR A 200 11.41 -12.70 3.65
N SER A 201 12.64 -13.18 3.81
CA SER A 201 13.78 -12.30 4.15
C SER A 201 14.15 -11.36 3.00
N ALA A 202 13.86 -11.74 1.75
CA ALA A 202 14.16 -10.96 0.55
C ALA A 202 13.35 -9.66 0.49
N ASP A 203 12.09 -9.67 0.98
CA ASP A 203 11.18 -8.53 0.94
C ASP A 203 11.73 -7.29 1.68
N PHE A 204 12.63 -7.51 2.64
CA PHE A 204 13.23 -6.43 3.44
C PHE A 204 14.61 -5.99 2.94
N MET A 205 15.29 -6.79 2.11
CA MET A 205 16.69 -6.57 1.73
C MET A 205 16.91 -5.22 1.08
N SER A 206 16.08 -4.88 0.09
CA SER A 206 16.24 -3.62 -0.64
C SER A 206 16.12 -2.40 0.26
N ARG A 207 15.23 -2.46 1.26
CA ARG A 207 15.00 -1.33 2.17
C ARG A 207 16.10 -1.20 3.20
N PHE A 208 16.49 -2.31 3.83
CA PHE A 208 17.53 -2.29 4.85
C PHE A 208 18.90 -1.93 4.26
N CYS A 209 19.27 -2.50 3.10
CA CYS A 209 20.51 -2.14 2.41
C CYS A 209 20.49 -0.67 1.93
N GLY A 210 19.36 -0.20 1.40
CA GLY A 210 19.20 1.20 0.97
C GLY A 210 19.37 2.19 2.13
N ASN A 211 18.75 1.93 3.28
CA ASN A 211 18.87 2.77 4.47
C ASN A 211 20.28 2.76 5.09
N LEU A 212 21.06 1.70 4.85
CA LEU A 212 22.46 1.58 5.29
C LEU A 212 23.46 2.11 4.25
N TYR A 213 22.97 2.66 3.13
CA TYR A 213 23.76 3.15 2.00
C TYR A 213 24.74 2.10 1.46
N LEU A 214 24.31 0.83 1.42
CA LEU A 214 25.13 -0.27 0.91
C LEU A 214 25.03 -0.38 -0.62
N PRO A 215 26.15 -0.61 -1.32
CA PRO A 215 26.16 -0.91 -2.74
C PRO A 215 25.24 -2.06 -3.17
N ASN A 216 24.70 -1.98 -4.39
CA ASN A 216 23.83 -3.01 -4.98
C ASN A 216 24.50 -4.40 -5.04
N SER A 217 25.83 -4.46 -5.18
CA SER A 217 26.60 -5.71 -5.14
C SER A 217 26.47 -6.42 -3.78
N ILE A 218 26.53 -5.65 -2.68
CA ILE A 218 26.37 -6.16 -1.31
C ILE A 218 24.91 -6.56 -1.07
N GLN A 219 23.94 -5.77 -1.55
CA GLN A 219 22.53 -6.13 -1.46
C GLN A 219 22.23 -7.45 -2.18
N ALA A 220 22.75 -7.63 -3.40
CA ALA A 220 22.57 -8.86 -4.16
C ALA A 220 23.19 -10.06 -3.44
N ALA A 221 24.39 -9.89 -2.87
CA ALA A 221 25.04 -10.92 -2.07
C ALA A 221 24.24 -11.26 -0.81
N ALA A 222 23.81 -10.27 -0.03
CA ALA A 222 22.99 -10.46 1.17
C ALA A 222 21.67 -11.19 0.87
N THR A 223 21.04 -10.87 -0.26
CA THR A 223 19.80 -11.53 -0.71
C THR A 223 20.05 -13.01 -1.03
N ARG A 224 21.15 -13.33 -1.74
CA ARG A 224 21.54 -14.71 -2.03
C ARG A 224 21.91 -15.49 -0.77
N ILE A 225 22.66 -14.88 0.14
CA ILE A 225 23.02 -15.46 1.45
C ILE A 225 21.76 -15.81 2.24
N ALA A 226 20.82 -14.87 2.35
CA ALA A 226 19.58 -15.09 3.09
C ALA A 226 18.72 -16.19 2.46
N LYS A 227 18.67 -16.28 1.12
CA LYS A 227 17.95 -17.34 0.42
C LYS A 227 18.59 -18.71 0.66
N ARG A 228 19.90 -18.83 0.44
CA ARG A 228 20.63 -20.10 0.69
C ARG A 228 20.56 -20.54 2.15
N ALA A 229 20.59 -19.60 3.10
CA ALA A 229 20.46 -19.92 4.52
C ALA A 229 19.11 -20.56 4.86
N VAL A 230 18.03 -20.13 4.18
CA VAL A 230 16.70 -20.74 4.32
C VAL A 230 16.65 -22.09 3.59
N ASP A 231 17.20 -22.18 2.38
CA ASP A 231 17.20 -23.42 1.59
C ASP A 231 18.01 -24.55 2.27
N MET A 232 19.06 -24.19 3.03
CA MET A 232 19.90 -25.12 3.81
C MET A 232 19.39 -25.37 5.23
N ASP A 233 18.23 -24.80 5.60
CA ASP A 233 17.61 -24.92 6.93
C ASP A 233 18.53 -24.52 8.12
N LEU A 234 19.50 -23.63 7.89
CA LEU A 234 20.46 -23.19 8.91
C LEU A 234 19.84 -22.28 9.99
N VAL A 235 18.70 -21.69 9.67
CA VAL A 235 18.05 -20.62 10.44
C VAL A 235 16.66 -21.01 10.93
N ALA A 236 16.43 -22.31 11.13
CA ALA A 236 15.19 -22.84 11.69
C ALA A 236 14.80 -22.11 12.99
N GLY A 237 13.55 -21.63 13.07
CA GLY A 237 13.02 -20.92 14.22
C GLY A 237 13.44 -19.45 14.35
N ARG A 238 14.21 -18.89 13.39
CA ARG A 238 14.50 -17.44 13.34
C ARG A 238 13.50 -16.70 12.48
N THR A 239 13.22 -15.45 12.84
CA THR A 239 12.30 -14.61 12.07
C THR A 239 12.96 -14.11 10.79
N PRO A 240 12.20 -13.91 9.68
CA PRO A 240 12.74 -13.41 8.42
C PRO A 240 13.53 -12.09 8.55
N ILE A 241 13.12 -11.22 9.47
CA ILE A 241 13.80 -9.95 9.78
C ILE A 241 15.20 -10.19 10.36
N SER A 242 15.34 -11.14 11.30
CA SER A 242 16.62 -11.46 11.92
C SER A 242 17.56 -12.14 10.93
N ILE A 243 17.03 -13.02 10.08
CA ILE A 243 17.79 -13.65 8.98
C ILE A 243 18.28 -12.57 8.02
N ALA A 244 17.41 -11.62 7.65
CA ALA A 244 17.79 -10.53 6.77
C ALA A 244 18.91 -9.66 7.36
N ALA A 245 18.76 -9.24 8.62
CA ALA A 245 19.76 -8.46 9.32
C ALA A 245 21.12 -9.18 9.43
N ALA A 246 21.11 -10.49 9.71
CA ALA A 246 22.34 -11.28 9.81
C ALA A 246 23.03 -11.48 8.47
N ALA A 247 22.28 -11.69 7.39
CA ALA A 247 22.82 -11.79 6.04
C ALA A 247 23.43 -10.47 5.56
N ILE A 248 22.80 -9.33 5.89
CA ILE A 248 23.35 -7.98 5.63
C ILE A 248 24.64 -7.78 6.42
N TYR A 249 24.67 -8.17 7.70
CA TYR A 249 25.88 -8.09 8.52
C TYR A 249 27.03 -8.90 7.93
N MET A 250 26.77 -10.16 7.55
CA MET A 250 27.76 -11.02 6.90
C MET A 250 28.30 -10.41 5.59
N ALA A 251 27.41 -9.95 4.70
CA ALA A 251 27.80 -9.35 3.43
C ALA A 251 28.58 -8.04 3.62
N SER A 252 28.17 -7.22 4.58
CA SER A 252 28.84 -5.96 4.92
C SER A 252 30.25 -6.20 5.47
N GLN A 253 30.44 -7.17 6.38
CA GLN A 253 31.75 -7.51 6.94
C GLN A 253 32.72 -8.10 5.91
N ALA A 254 32.22 -8.81 4.90
CA ALA A 254 33.04 -9.33 3.79
C ALA A 254 33.45 -8.25 2.77
N SER A 255 32.78 -7.10 2.79
CA SER A 255 33.02 -5.97 1.89
C SER A 255 33.95 -4.91 2.51
N GLY A 256 34.28 -3.87 1.73
CA GLY A 256 34.97 -2.67 2.26
C GLY A 256 34.07 -1.80 3.14
N GLU A 257 32.74 -1.93 3.00
CA GLU A 257 31.75 -1.08 3.68
C GLU A 257 31.19 -1.81 4.91
N LYS A 258 31.90 -1.71 6.02
CA LYS A 258 31.57 -2.42 7.27
C LYS A 258 30.56 -1.62 8.09
N ARG A 259 29.40 -2.23 8.36
CA ARG A 259 28.35 -1.74 9.25
C ARG A 259 28.33 -2.57 10.52
N SER A 260 28.17 -1.90 11.65
CA SER A 260 28.07 -2.56 12.94
C SER A 260 26.74 -3.30 13.10
N ALA A 261 26.72 -4.35 13.92
CA ALA A 261 25.47 -5.07 14.24
C ALA A 261 24.43 -4.16 14.91
N LYS A 262 24.89 -3.10 15.60
CA LYS A 262 24.03 -2.08 16.20
C LYS A 262 23.32 -1.25 15.13
N GLU A 263 24.05 -0.67 14.18
CA GLU A 263 23.48 0.12 13.08
C GLU A 263 22.49 -0.69 12.25
N ILE A 264 22.84 -1.94 11.94
CA ILE A 264 21.94 -2.85 11.20
C ILE A 264 20.71 -3.19 12.04
N GLY A 265 20.89 -3.43 13.34
CA GLY A 265 19.79 -3.68 14.28
C GLY A 265 18.82 -2.50 14.37
N ASP A 266 19.33 -1.28 14.41
CA ASP A 266 18.55 -0.05 14.46
C ASP A 266 17.69 0.12 13.19
N VAL A 267 18.25 -0.15 12.00
CA VAL A 267 17.51 -0.10 10.73
C VAL A 267 16.50 -1.24 10.60
N ALA A 268 16.89 -2.48 10.91
CA ALA A 268 16.02 -3.65 10.77
C ALA A 268 14.95 -3.74 11.87
N GLY A 269 15.12 -2.97 12.96
CA GLY A 269 14.33 -3.13 14.17
C GLY A 269 14.58 -4.48 14.85
N ALA A 270 15.79 -5.02 14.77
CA ALA A 270 16.22 -6.22 15.48
C ALA A 270 17.20 -5.85 16.61
N ALA A 271 17.21 -6.60 17.72
CA ALA A 271 18.21 -6.35 18.76
C ALA A 271 19.60 -6.79 18.27
N GLU A 272 20.64 -6.04 18.61
CA GLU A 272 22.04 -6.32 18.24
C GLU A 272 22.44 -7.77 18.57
N ILE A 273 22.06 -8.24 19.77
CA ILE A 273 22.31 -9.61 20.22
C ILE A 273 21.65 -10.64 19.29
N THR A 274 20.44 -10.36 18.79
CA THR A 274 19.74 -11.24 17.87
C THR A 274 20.43 -11.32 16.52
N VAL A 275 20.98 -10.20 16.02
CA VAL A 275 21.77 -10.16 14.79
C VAL A 275 23.03 -11.02 14.95
N ARG A 276 23.80 -10.81 16.04
CA ARG A 276 24.99 -11.60 16.35
C ARG A 276 24.71 -13.09 16.51
N GLN A 277 23.66 -13.45 17.25
CA GLN A 277 23.29 -14.85 17.45
C GLN A 277 22.88 -15.53 16.14
N THR A 278 22.16 -14.83 15.27
CA THR A 278 21.75 -15.38 13.97
C THR A 278 22.96 -15.49 13.04
N TYR A 279 23.87 -14.51 13.07
CA TYR A 279 25.13 -14.57 12.32
C TYR A 279 26.01 -15.76 12.74
N LYS A 280 26.11 -16.07 14.03
CA LYS A 280 26.83 -17.26 14.51
C LYS A 280 26.30 -18.58 13.95
N LEU A 281 25.03 -18.65 13.56
CA LEU A 281 24.45 -19.83 12.89
C LEU A 281 24.85 -19.91 11.42
N LEU A 282 25.01 -18.75 10.77
CA LEU A 282 25.41 -18.66 9.36
C LEU A 282 26.92 -18.87 9.16
N TYR A 283 27.73 -18.44 10.13
CA TYR A 283 29.19 -18.42 10.03
C TYR A 283 29.84 -19.76 9.64
N PRO A 284 29.46 -20.93 10.21
CA PRO A 284 30.08 -22.22 9.86
C PRO A 284 29.93 -22.60 8.38
N LYS A 285 28.92 -22.05 7.70
CA LYS A 285 28.61 -22.30 6.30
C LYS A 285 28.83 -21.08 5.41
N ALA A 286 29.55 -20.05 5.91
CA ALA A 286 29.76 -18.81 5.18
C ALA A 286 30.30 -19.03 3.76
N ALA A 287 31.24 -19.96 3.58
CA ALA A 287 31.81 -20.30 2.27
C ALA A 287 30.77 -20.79 1.24
N GLU A 288 29.75 -21.53 1.68
CA GLU A 288 28.69 -22.06 0.82
C GLU A 288 27.57 -21.04 0.58
N LEU A 289 27.45 -20.04 1.46
CA LEU A 289 26.39 -19.03 1.40
C LEU A 289 26.71 -17.88 0.43
N PHE A 290 27.99 -17.53 0.25
CA PHE A 290 28.37 -16.44 -0.63
C PHE A 290 28.16 -16.78 -2.12
N PRO A 291 27.80 -15.80 -2.94
CA PRO A 291 27.79 -15.95 -4.39
C PRO A 291 29.21 -16.21 -4.95
N GLU A 292 29.32 -17.03 -6.00
CA GLU A 292 30.62 -17.33 -6.66
C GLU A 292 31.23 -16.09 -7.32
N ASP A 293 30.39 -15.15 -7.74
CA ASP A 293 30.73 -13.87 -8.37
C ASP A 293 31.06 -12.75 -7.36
N PHE A 294 31.01 -13.02 -6.05
CA PHE A 294 31.25 -12.00 -5.04
C PHE A 294 32.73 -11.65 -4.90
N ARG A 295 33.03 -10.36 -5.01
CA ARG A 295 34.39 -9.83 -4.81
C ARG A 295 34.65 -9.60 -3.32
N PHE A 296 35.36 -10.54 -2.71
CA PHE A 296 35.78 -10.43 -1.31
C PHE A 296 36.83 -9.33 -1.14
N VAL A 297 36.60 -8.44 -0.18
CA VAL A 297 37.62 -7.51 0.32
C VAL A 297 38.27 -8.10 1.57
N THR A 298 37.45 -8.67 2.45
CA THR A 298 37.90 -9.47 3.59
C THR A 298 37.62 -10.95 3.28
N PRO A 299 38.63 -11.84 3.30
CA PRO A 299 38.40 -13.27 3.07
C PRO A 299 37.57 -13.87 4.21
N ILE A 300 36.93 -15.00 3.94
CA ILE A 300 36.02 -15.67 4.88
C ILE A 300 36.73 -16.01 6.20
N ASP A 301 37.99 -16.44 6.15
CA ASP A 301 38.79 -16.79 7.34
C ASP A 301 39.08 -15.60 8.26
N ALA A 302 38.99 -14.38 7.72
CA ALA A 302 39.21 -13.13 8.45
C ALA A 302 37.90 -12.44 8.84
N LEU A 303 36.74 -13.08 8.62
CA LEU A 303 35.46 -12.55 9.09
C LEU A 303 35.39 -12.59 10.62
N PRO A 304 34.77 -11.58 11.25
CA PRO A 304 34.64 -11.55 12.70
C PRO A 304 33.80 -12.73 13.20
N ASN A 305 34.28 -13.43 14.23
CA ASN A 305 33.57 -14.53 14.89
C ASN A 305 32.49 -14.03 15.89
N SER A 306 32.41 -12.72 16.16
CA SER A 306 31.55 -12.11 17.18
C SER A 306 31.07 -10.71 16.80
#